data_AF-A0A218QDN4-F1
#
_entry.id   AF-A0A218QDN4-F1
#
_cell.length_a   1.000
_cell.length_b   1.000
_cell.length_c   1.000
_cell.angle_alpha   90.00
_cell.angle_beta   90.00
_cell.angle_gamma   90.00
#
_symmetry.space_group_name_H-M   'P 1'
#
loop_
_entity.id
_entity.type
_entity.pdbx_description
1 polymer ?
#
loop_
_entity_poly.entity_id
_entity_poly.type
_entity_poly.pdbx_seq_one_letter_code
_entity_poly.pdbx_strand_id
1 'polypeptide(L)'
;MQIDIIDNFETFKERRENWDSVYAVDSQAQFFLSWVWLSGWLQMVHEPWFILAAKPDTHDSSYVAFFPLKIVLEQQDGGGFYTQLYMAGNSVADYTGLICLPGYEQEVIPAFAAYIQQQLTWSSFNVQNILETDTRMSLFLRHFSRDTFEFSQHRIQNQGEDTDNYIAPYVSLADDWDQYLQNDVGSNTRQKIRRFLKKIESDEFHITHVDANNLESHIEILLKFWESKWRDKKGDKCDVIMNYVRAILRHCFENNCLYLRVLWKGDTPLGAIANFVDVHQKSMLFSITGRDETFKNPPPGLILHADAIRYAIQNGFKVYDFLKGNEEYKYSFGAKERRIQHIVAKYKDCQNRQLDVRIIPFALQLTLEKHRANRLTEAEQGYRQILETQSNHPEALYGLGVLMRQKGEYQKSENLLKSLLEIQPNSIKALFSLGNLYQAQGQLSKAIEAYNQVLALQPQAIAVYNNLGYALHQQGDVEDAIAYYQKALSLQPDCVEAEVNLANALYAQGKLSPDKQAHYAAMNNDLGFKCKQAGDFKTAIAYYHQSISMQPDLASAHYNLKLVLQEQSQNETASTRNPKTLIRA
;
A
#
# COMPACT_ATOMS: atom_id res chain seq x y z
N MET A 1 -0.68 33.09 -2.25
CA MET A 1 -0.05 31.79 -1.95
C MET A 1 -0.17 30.86 -3.15
N GLN A 2 0.96 30.51 -3.74
CA GLN A 2 1.07 29.39 -4.67
C GLN A 2 1.40 28.11 -3.88
N ILE A 3 0.74 27.00 -4.24
CA ILE A 3 0.98 25.68 -3.67
C ILE A 3 1.60 24.79 -4.74
N ASP A 4 2.82 24.33 -4.50
CA ASP A 4 3.50 23.34 -5.33
C ASP A 4 3.41 21.96 -4.65
N ILE A 5 3.47 20.88 -5.45
CA ILE A 5 3.48 19.51 -4.94
C ILE A 5 4.91 18.95 -5.05
N ILE A 6 5.40 18.37 -3.96
CA ILE A 6 6.58 17.52 -3.93
C ILE A 6 6.11 16.08 -3.68
N ASP A 7 6.21 15.21 -4.67
CA ASP A 7 5.66 13.83 -4.65
C ASP A 7 6.71 12.75 -4.96
N ASN A 8 7.99 13.14 -5.04
CA ASN A 8 9.09 12.23 -5.26
C ASN A 8 10.29 12.59 -4.37
N PHE A 9 11.09 11.57 -4.05
CA PHE A 9 12.15 11.69 -3.06
C PHE A 9 13.30 12.61 -3.51
N GLU A 10 13.65 12.59 -4.80
CA GLU A 10 14.72 13.45 -5.34
C GLU A 10 14.37 14.94 -5.20
N THR A 11 13.15 15.32 -5.57
CA THR A 11 12.69 16.69 -5.39
C THR A 11 12.64 17.06 -3.90
N PHE A 12 12.20 16.14 -3.02
CA PHE A 12 12.20 16.40 -1.58
C PHE A 12 13.61 16.61 -1.01
N LYS A 13 14.59 15.85 -1.51
CA LYS A 13 16.00 15.98 -1.12
C LYS A 13 16.58 17.33 -1.55
N GLU A 14 16.27 17.81 -2.74
CA GLU A 14 16.67 19.14 -3.23
C GLU A 14 16.11 20.29 -2.37
N ARG A 15 15.02 20.06 -1.63
CA ARG A 15 14.41 21.09 -0.76
C ARG A 15 14.93 21.09 0.67
N ARG A 16 15.92 20.26 1.01
CA ARG A 16 16.43 20.13 2.39
C ARG A 16 16.82 21.48 3.01
N GLU A 17 17.61 22.29 2.32
CA GLU A 17 18.07 23.57 2.89
C GLU A 17 16.91 24.51 3.25
N ASN A 18 15.92 24.63 2.36
CA ASN A 18 14.74 25.44 2.62
C ASN A 18 13.83 24.81 3.69
N TRP A 19 13.72 23.49 3.74
CA TRP A 19 13.00 22.81 4.81
C TRP A 19 13.60 23.10 6.18
N ASP A 20 14.91 22.92 6.30
CA ASP A 20 15.66 23.13 7.54
C ASP A 20 15.58 24.61 7.98
N SER A 21 15.58 25.56 7.03
CA SER A 21 15.40 26.98 7.35
C SER A 21 14.01 27.30 7.92
N VAL A 22 12.95 26.68 7.38
CA VAL A 22 11.57 26.85 7.90
C VAL A 22 11.44 26.15 9.26
N TYR A 23 11.93 24.91 9.35
CA TYR A 23 11.88 24.09 10.57
C TYR A 23 12.56 24.77 11.76
N ALA A 24 13.73 25.37 11.55
CA ALA A 24 14.55 25.95 12.62
C ALA A 24 13.92 27.17 13.29
N VAL A 25 13.02 27.88 12.62
CA VAL A 25 12.38 29.11 13.14
C VAL A 25 10.92 28.91 13.56
N ASP A 26 10.33 27.77 13.20
CA ASP A 26 8.97 27.41 13.59
C ASP A 26 8.95 26.87 15.02
N SER A 27 8.34 27.63 15.93
CA SER A 27 8.27 27.31 17.36
C SER A 27 7.34 26.15 17.70
N GLN A 28 6.51 25.71 16.76
CA GLN A 28 5.59 24.59 16.92
C GLN A 28 6.04 23.35 16.12
N ALA A 29 7.15 23.44 15.37
CA ALA A 29 7.73 22.28 14.71
C ALA A 29 8.15 21.20 15.71
N GLN A 30 7.97 19.94 15.32
CA GLN A 30 8.28 18.76 16.14
C GLN A 30 9.26 17.86 15.39
N PHE A 31 10.08 17.09 16.10
CA PHE A 31 11.15 16.28 15.50
C PHE A 31 10.71 15.38 14.34
N PHE A 32 9.49 14.85 14.39
CA PHE A 32 8.90 14.01 13.33
C PHE A 32 8.57 14.77 12.03
N LEU A 33 8.65 16.10 12.06
CA LEU A 33 8.59 16.99 10.89
C LEU A 33 9.99 17.48 10.47
N SER A 34 11.06 17.10 11.18
CA SER A 34 12.42 17.38 10.72
C SER A 34 12.68 16.67 9.38
N TRP A 35 13.49 17.28 8.52
CA TRP A 35 13.84 16.65 7.25
C TRP A 35 14.51 15.30 7.48
N VAL A 36 15.37 15.19 8.50
CA VAL A 36 16.08 13.95 8.86
C VAL A 36 15.10 12.82 9.13
N TRP A 37 14.16 12.98 10.07
CA TRP A 37 13.24 11.91 10.39
C TRP A 37 12.31 11.59 9.23
N LEU A 38 11.71 12.63 8.61
CA LEU A 38 10.71 12.45 7.57
C LEU A 38 11.31 11.82 6.32
N SER A 39 12.52 12.22 5.89
CA SER A 39 13.21 11.61 4.74
C SER A 39 13.54 10.14 4.96
N GLY A 40 13.91 9.73 6.18
CA GLY A 40 14.11 8.32 6.52
C GLY A 40 12.79 7.55 6.42
N TRP A 41 11.71 8.12 6.96
CA TRP A 41 10.39 7.49 6.93
C TRP A 41 9.82 7.35 5.52
N LEU A 42 9.82 8.41 4.72
CA LEU A 42 9.19 8.44 3.40
C LEU A 42 9.86 7.53 2.36
N GLN A 43 11.11 7.10 2.60
CA GLN A 43 11.76 6.05 1.79
C GLN A 43 11.22 4.64 2.09
N MET A 44 10.61 4.43 3.26
CA MET A 44 10.12 3.13 3.71
C MET A 44 8.60 2.96 3.54
N VAL A 45 7.86 4.06 3.39
CA VAL A 45 6.40 4.04 3.21
C VAL A 45 6.05 3.52 1.82
N HIS A 46 5.09 2.60 1.75
CA HIS A 46 4.59 2.06 0.48
C HIS A 46 3.45 2.89 -0.11
N GLU A 47 2.68 3.56 0.74
CA GLU A 47 1.59 4.43 0.31
C GLU A 47 2.10 5.69 -0.40
N PRO A 48 1.40 6.19 -1.43
CA PRO A 48 1.74 7.45 -2.08
C PRO A 48 1.73 8.60 -1.07
N TRP A 49 2.89 9.22 -0.89
CA TRP A 49 3.05 10.44 -0.11
C TRP A 49 3.28 11.63 -1.02
N PHE A 50 2.98 12.82 -0.50
CA PHE A 50 3.25 14.08 -1.15
C PHE A 50 3.32 15.19 -0.10
N ILE A 51 3.95 16.29 -0.44
CA ILE A 51 4.08 17.46 0.42
C ILE A 51 3.52 18.65 -0.33
N LEU A 52 2.59 19.36 0.30
CA LEU A 52 2.18 20.69 -0.17
C LEU A 52 3.23 21.70 0.30
N ALA A 53 3.86 22.40 -0.64
CA ALA A 53 4.86 23.41 -0.37
C ALA A 53 4.31 24.78 -0.78
N ALA A 54 4.23 25.73 0.16
CA ALA A 54 3.64 27.05 -0.09
C ALA A 54 4.69 28.12 -0.29
N LYS A 55 4.48 29.00 -1.26
CA LYS A 55 5.29 30.22 -1.47
C LYS A 55 4.41 31.46 -1.70
N PRO A 56 4.87 32.67 -1.32
CA PRO A 56 4.07 33.89 -1.41
C PRO A 56 3.64 34.24 -2.83
N ASP A 57 4.53 34.07 -3.81
CA ASP A 57 4.32 34.38 -5.23
C ASP A 57 4.95 33.35 -6.19
N THR A 58 4.81 33.57 -7.50
CA THR A 58 5.31 32.69 -8.56
C THR A 58 6.78 32.90 -8.93
N HIS A 59 7.44 33.90 -8.33
CA HIS A 59 8.78 34.37 -8.73
C HIS A 59 9.81 33.95 -7.69
N ASP A 60 10.57 32.88 -7.96
CA ASP A 60 11.76 32.38 -7.23
C ASP A 60 11.82 32.60 -5.70
N SER A 61 10.65 32.64 -5.06
CA SER A 61 10.49 32.82 -3.63
C SER A 61 10.68 31.48 -2.94
N SER A 62 11.54 31.44 -1.92
CA SER A 62 11.67 30.26 -1.06
C SER A 62 10.32 29.85 -0.48
N TYR A 63 10.12 28.55 -0.31
CA TYR A 63 8.93 28.04 0.36
C TYR A 63 8.92 28.51 1.81
N VAL A 64 7.73 28.92 2.25
CA VAL A 64 7.49 29.44 3.60
C VAL A 64 6.77 28.42 4.48
N ALA A 65 6.29 27.32 3.91
CA ALA A 65 5.62 26.26 4.66
C ALA A 65 5.59 24.93 3.90
N PHE A 66 5.50 23.85 4.65
CA PHE A 66 5.41 22.49 4.12
C PHE A 66 4.38 21.67 4.91
N PHE A 67 3.52 20.94 4.19
CA PHE A 67 2.49 20.08 4.76
C PHE A 67 2.57 18.66 4.20
N PRO A 68 3.19 17.71 4.92
CA PRO A 68 3.35 16.32 4.50
C PRO A 68 2.08 15.50 4.64
N LEU A 69 1.65 14.88 3.55
CA LEU A 69 0.44 14.09 3.45
C LEU A 69 0.71 12.74 2.76
N LYS A 70 -0.19 11.78 2.98
CA LYS A 70 -0.22 10.50 2.25
C LYS A 70 -1.64 10.07 1.95
N ILE A 71 -1.79 9.29 0.89
CA ILE A 71 -3.07 8.75 0.43
C ILE A 71 -3.09 7.26 0.70
N VAL A 72 -4.14 6.83 1.38
CA VAL A 72 -4.39 5.41 1.66
C VAL A 72 -5.57 4.95 0.84
N LEU A 73 -5.40 3.84 0.14
CA LEU A 73 -6.47 3.15 -0.58
C LEU A 73 -7.21 2.23 0.38
N GLU A 74 -8.51 2.39 0.47
CA GLU A 74 -9.38 1.51 1.24
C GLU A 74 -10.37 0.78 0.34
N GLN A 75 -10.72 -0.45 0.73
CA GLN A 75 -11.71 -1.28 0.05
C GLN A 75 -13.09 -1.14 0.72
N GLN A 76 -14.13 -1.10 -0.10
CA GLN A 76 -15.52 -1.20 0.33
C GLN A 76 -16.02 -2.63 0.19
N ASP A 77 -16.99 -2.98 1.03
CA ASP A 77 -17.78 -4.19 0.82
C ASP A 77 -18.42 -4.15 -0.57
N GLY A 78 -18.23 -5.21 -1.36
CA GLY A 78 -18.71 -5.29 -2.74
C GLY A 78 -17.68 -4.95 -3.83
N GLY A 79 -16.47 -4.49 -3.46
CA GLY A 79 -15.33 -4.38 -4.38
C GLY A 79 -14.95 -2.98 -4.84
N GLY A 80 -15.59 -1.95 -4.29
CA GLY A 80 -15.25 -0.56 -4.56
C GLY A 80 -14.01 -0.10 -3.80
N PHE A 81 -13.46 1.01 -4.25
CA PHE A 81 -12.36 1.70 -3.61
C PHE A 81 -12.75 3.11 -3.17
N TYR A 82 -12.12 3.58 -2.10
CA TYR A 82 -12.12 4.99 -1.72
C TYR A 82 -10.76 5.38 -1.17
N THR A 83 -10.47 6.68 -1.25
CA THR A 83 -9.20 7.25 -0.77
C THR A 83 -9.40 7.94 0.57
N GLN A 84 -8.48 7.69 1.49
CA GLN A 84 -8.37 8.44 2.74
C GLN A 84 -7.08 9.25 2.74
N LEU A 85 -7.16 10.48 3.25
CA LEU A 85 -5.99 11.33 3.44
C LEU A 85 -5.46 11.16 4.86
N TYR A 86 -4.14 11.10 5.00
CA TYR A 86 -3.43 11.03 6.28
C TYR A 86 -2.25 12.00 6.27
N MET A 87 -1.77 12.35 7.46
CA MET A 87 -0.48 13.00 7.66
C MET A 87 0.64 12.03 7.27
N ALA A 88 1.65 12.47 6.52
CA ALA A 88 2.63 11.54 5.94
C ALA A 88 3.42 10.74 6.99
N GLY A 89 3.69 11.34 8.16
CA GLY A 89 4.38 10.67 9.28
C GLY A 89 3.55 9.61 10.02
N ASN A 90 2.24 9.51 9.76
CA ASN A 90 1.37 8.54 10.45
C ASN A 90 1.78 7.10 10.17
N SER A 91 1.40 6.21 11.11
CA SER A 91 1.85 4.83 11.34
C SER A 91 2.99 4.71 12.36
N VAL A 92 3.90 5.69 12.44
CA VAL A 92 5.02 5.63 13.41
C VAL A 92 5.34 6.94 14.12
N ALA A 93 5.04 8.11 13.53
CA ALA A 93 5.31 9.39 14.20
C ALA A 93 4.45 9.59 15.46
N ASP A 94 5.07 10.09 16.53
CA ASP A 94 4.32 10.49 17.72
C ASP A 94 3.65 11.86 17.57
N TYR A 95 4.24 12.73 16.75
CA TYR A 95 3.66 14.02 16.37
C TYR A 95 3.64 14.17 14.86
N THR A 96 2.59 14.77 14.32
CA THR A 96 2.55 15.20 12.93
C THR A 96 2.01 16.63 12.85
N GLY A 97 1.91 17.17 11.63
CA GLY A 97 1.45 18.53 11.41
C GLY A 97 2.00 19.08 10.10
N LEU A 98 2.21 20.39 10.11
CA LEU A 98 2.90 21.15 9.06
C LEU A 98 4.01 21.97 9.72
N ILE A 99 4.90 22.52 8.91
CA ILE A 99 5.82 23.58 9.33
C ILE A 99 5.54 24.85 8.54
N CYS A 100 5.70 26.01 9.17
CA CYS A 100 5.37 27.32 8.62
C CYS A 100 6.27 28.39 9.23
N LEU A 101 6.78 29.29 8.39
CA LEU A 101 7.47 30.48 8.86
C LEU A 101 6.52 31.35 9.69
N PRO A 102 7.00 31.91 10.83
CA PRO A 102 6.23 32.86 11.61
C PRO A 102 5.77 34.06 10.78
N GLY A 103 4.49 34.41 10.88
CA GLY A 103 3.85 35.51 10.17
C GLY A 103 3.11 35.10 8.89
N TYR A 104 3.35 33.90 8.36
CA TYR A 104 2.71 33.40 7.14
C TYR A 104 1.48 32.52 7.40
N GLU A 105 1.21 32.16 8.65
CA GLU A 105 0.20 31.16 9.02
C GLU A 105 -1.21 31.53 8.51
N GLN A 106 -1.58 32.82 8.60
CA GLN A 106 -2.90 33.31 8.20
C GLN A 106 -3.13 33.29 6.68
N GLU A 107 -2.07 33.18 5.88
CA GLU A 107 -2.17 33.14 4.42
C GLU A 107 -2.00 31.70 3.90
N VAL A 108 -1.03 30.97 4.45
CA VAL A 108 -0.67 29.61 4.03
C VAL A 108 -1.73 28.60 4.44
N ILE A 109 -2.18 28.62 5.69
CA ILE A 109 -3.06 27.57 6.22
C ILE A 109 -4.41 27.53 5.51
N PRO A 110 -5.08 28.68 5.25
CA PRO A 110 -6.28 28.69 4.41
C PRO A 110 -6.00 28.19 2.99
N ALA A 111 -4.83 28.51 2.41
CA ALA A 111 -4.46 28.05 1.07
C ALA A 111 -4.27 26.52 1.01
N PHE A 112 -3.61 25.91 2.00
CA PHE A 112 -3.53 24.44 2.11
C PHE A 112 -4.91 23.81 2.30
N ALA A 113 -5.77 24.38 3.14
CA ALA A 113 -7.12 23.87 3.36
C ALA A 113 -7.98 23.95 2.09
N ALA A 114 -7.89 25.05 1.34
CA ALA A 114 -8.55 25.21 0.05
C ALA A 114 -8.00 24.22 -0.99
N TYR A 115 -6.68 24.05 -1.06
CA TYR A 115 -6.06 23.10 -1.97
C TYR A 115 -6.56 21.66 -1.73
N ILE A 116 -6.56 21.21 -0.47
CA ILE A 116 -7.03 19.87 -0.10
C ILE A 116 -8.51 19.66 -0.44
N GLN A 117 -9.35 20.69 -0.29
CA GLN A 117 -10.78 20.57 -0.59
C GLN A 117 -11.08 20.64 -2.10
N GLN A 118 -10.29 21.38 -2.87
CA GLN A 118 -10.61 21.70 -4.28
C GLN A 118 -9.82 20.87 -5.29
N GLN A 119 -8.59 20.47 -4.95
CA GLN A 119 -7.66 19.84 -5.90
C GLN A 119 -7.43 18.35 -5.61
N LEU A 120 -7.86 17.85 -4.44
CA LEU A 120 -7.68 16.46 -4.05
C LEU A 120 -9.00 15.71 -3.96
N THR A 121 -8.96 14.42 -4.27
CA THR A 121 -10.11 13.51 -4.15
C THR A 121 -9.92 12.54 -2.99
N TRP A 122 -10.76 12.66 -1.97
CA TRP A 122 -10.70 11.88 -0.73
C TRP A 122 -12.08 11.80 -0.06
N SER A 123 -12.31 10.73 0.71
CA SER A 123 -13.57 10.52 1.44
C SER A 123 -13.48 10.97 2.91
N SER A 124 -12.34 10.74 3.54
CA SER A 124 -12.04 11.21 4.89
C SER A 124 -10.58 11.67 5.02
N PHE A 125 -10.36 12.69 5.84
CA PHE A 125 -9.05 13.16 6.24
C PHE A 125 -8.82 12.84 7.72
N ASN A 126 -7.88 11.93 7.96
CA ASN A 126 -7.41 11.51 9.27
C ASN A 126 -6.26 12.42 9.74
N VAL A 127 -6.62 13.44 10.52
CA VAL A 127 -5.68 14.38 11.16
C VAL A 127 -5.32 13.81 12.54
N GLN A 128 -4.26 13.01 12.59
CA GLN A 128 -3.84 12.27 13.78
C GLN A 128 -2.56 12.83 14.36
N ASN A 129 -2.30 12.52 15.64
CA ASN A 129 -1.01 12.82 16.28
C ASN A 129 -0.70 14.32 16.36
N ILE A 130 -1.74 15.15 16.50
CA ILE A 130 -1.61 16.61 16.62
C ILE A 130 -1.62 17.00 18.10
N LEU A 131 -0.66 17.82 18.54
CA LEU A 131 -0.70 18.39 19.90
C LEU A 131 -1.90 19.34 20.02
N GLU A 132 -2.64 19.29 21.14
CA GLU A 132 -3.77 20.21 21.39
C GLU A 132 -3.38 21.69 21.36
N THR A 133 -2.11 21.98 21.63
CA THR A 133 -1.55 23.33 21.61
C THR A 133 -1.15 23.79 20.21
N ASP A 134 -1.25 22.94 19.18
CA ASP A 134 -0.93 23.31 17.80
C ASP A 134 -2.02 24.25 17.24
N THR A 135 -1.68 25.53 17.23
CA THR A 135 -2.56 26.60 16.74
C THR A 135 -2.73 26.57 15.22
N ARG A 136 -1.75 26.03 14.48
CA ARG A 136 -1.79 25.95 13.01
C ARG A 136 -2.80 24.91 12.57
N MET A 137 -2.76 23.72 13.19
CA MET A 137 -3.74 22.67 12.90
C MET A 137 -5.14 23.04 13.38
N SER A 138 -5.24 23.76 14.50
CA SER A 138 -6.51 24.35 14.95
C SER A 138 -7.08 25.35 13.94
N LEU A 139 -6.24 26.20 13.34
CA LEU A 139 -6.65 27.12 12.27
C LEU A 139 -7.06 26.35 11.01
N PHE A 140 -6.26 25.37 10.60
CA PHE A 140 -6.50 24.53 9.43
C PHE A 140 -7.89 23.89 9.46
N LEU A 141 -8.25 23.25 10.57
CA LEU A 141 -9.54 22.57 10.72
C LEU A 141 -10.74 23.52 10.72
N ARG A 142 -10.58 24.81 11.03
CA ARG A 142 -11.67 25.80 10.96
C ARG A 142 -12.10 26.10 9.53
N HIS A 143 -11.27 25.80 8.53
CA HIS A 143 -11.59 25.99 7.11
C HIS A 143 -12.43 24.84 6.52
N PHE A 144 -12.79 23.84 7.31
CA PHE A 144 -13.67 22.74 6.91
C PHE A 144 -15.05 22.98 7.53
N SER A 145 -16.02 23.37 6.70
CA SER A 145 -17.37 23.71 7.19
C SER A 145 -18.11 22.49 7.75
N ARG A 146 -18.78 22.66 8.90
CA ARG A 146 -19.66 21.62 9.47
C ARG A 146 -20.92 21.37 8.63
N ASP A 147 -21.23 22.19 7.64
CA ASP A 147 -22.31 21.92 6.70
C ASP A 147 -21.93 20.81 5.73
N THR A 148 -20.67 20.81 5.27
CA THR A 148 -20.12 19.87 4.29
C THR A 148 -19.51 18.62 4.94
N PHE A 149 -18.87 18.80 6.11
CA PHE A 149 -18.10 17.77 6.77
C PHE A 149 -18.73 17.31 8.08
N GLU A 150 -18.66 16.02 8.33
CA GLU A 150 -18.82 15.42 9.65
C GLU A 150 -17.44 15.33 10.33
N PHE A 151 -17.39 15.66 11.62
CA PHE A 151 -16.17 15.56 12.42
C PHE A 151 -16.36 14.55 13.53
N SER A 152 -15.43 13.62 13.66
CA SER A 152 -15.34 12.72 14.81
C SER A 152 -13.97 12.88 15.48
N GLN A 153 -13.97 12.81 16.82
CA GLN A 153 -12.76 12.68 17.60
C GLN A 153 -12.55 11.21 17.93
N HIS A 154 -11.45 10.64 17.45
CA HIS A 154 -11.15 9.24 17.66
C HIS A 154 -10.21 9.09 18.85
N ARG A 155 -10.57 8.20 19.77
CA ARG A 155 -9.70 7.81 20.88
C ARG A 155 -9.69 6.29 20.96
N ILE A 156 -8.61 5.70 20.50
CA ILE A 156 -8.40 4.26 20.53
C ILE A 156 -7.71 3.93 21.86
N GLN A 157 -8.47 3.37 22.80
CA GLN A 157 -7.90 2.74 23.99
C GLN A 157 -7.78 1.24 23.73
N ASN A 158 -6.57 0.69 23.84
CA ASN A 158 -6.36 -0.75 23.68
C ASN A 158 -7.06 -1.47 24.85
N GLN A 159 -7.91 -2.45 24.53
CA GLN A 159 -8.61 -3.22 25.56
C GLN A 159 -7.59 -3.93 26.47
N GLY A 160 -7.70 -3.73 27.78
CA GLY A 160 -6.81 -4.33 28.78
C GLY A 160 -5.48 -3.59 29.00
N GLU A 161 -5.28 -2.40 28.42
CA GLU A 161 -4.14 -1.53 28.72
C GLU A 161 -4.60 -0.27 29.47
N ASP A 162 -3.97 0.00 30.62
CA ASP A 162 -4.18 1.25 31.37
C ASP A 162 -3.47 2.45 30.73
N THR A 163 -2.68 2.21 29.67
CA THR A 163 -1.91 3.24 28.97
C THR A 163 -2.76 4.02 27.96
N ASP A 164 -2.86 5.33 28.17
CA ASP A 164 -3.49 6.27 27.26
C ASP A 164 -2.47 6.89 26.29
N ASN A 165 -2.51 6.45 25.03
CA ASN A 165 -1.62 6.93 23.98
C ASN A 165 -1.98 8.33 23.44
N TYR A 166 -3.04 8.97 23.95
CA TYR A 166 -3.38 10.37 23.66
C TYR A 166 -2.81 11.34 24.69
N ILE A 167 -2.09 10.82 25.69
CA ILE A 167 -1.28 11.59 26.62
C ILE A 167 0.18 11.41 26.23
N ALA A 168 0.92 12.52 26.21
CA ALA A 168 2.36 12.53 26.02
C ALA A 168 3.03 13.19 27.23
N PRO A 169 3.67 12.42 28.12
CA PRO A 169 4.42 12.99 29.22
C PRO A 169 5.73 13.64 28.76
N TYR A 170 6.11 14.76 29.34
CA TYR A 170 7.37 15.44 29.05
C TYR A 170 7.90 16.18 30.29
N VAL A 171 9.19 16.47 30.31
CA VAL A 171 9.87 17.22 31.37
C VAL A 171 10.45 18.50 30.77
N SER A 172 10.15 19.64 31.38
CA SER A 172 10.89 20.88 31.16
C SER A 172 12.20 20.82 31.92
N LEU A 173 13.32 20.93 31.21
CA LEU A 173 14.64 20.77 31.78
C LEU A 173 15.16 22.09 32.34
N ALA A 174 15.65 22.05 33.58
CA ALA A 174 16.43 23.15 34.17
C ALA A 174 17.81 23.24 33.51
N ASP A 175 18.51 24.36 33.73
CA ASP A 175 19.87 24.56 33.20
C ASP A 175 20.94 23.78 33.98
N ASP A 176 20.59 23.28 35.18
CA ASP A 176 21.48 22.54 36.06
C ASP A 176 20.86 21.23 36.53
N TRP A 177 21.70 20.20 36.61
CA TRP A 177 21.30 18.84 36.96
C TRP A 177 20.78 18.73 38.40
N ASP A 178 21.45 19.39 39.36
CA ASP A 178 21.05 19.34 40.76
C ASP A 178 19.77 20.15 41.00
N GLN A 179 19.60 21.27 40.29
CA GLN A 179 18.35 22.02 40.30
C GLN A 179 17.17 21.19 39.78
N TYR A 180 17.33 20.51 38.63
CA TYR A 180 16.30 19.62 38.09
C TYR A 180 15.92 18.52 39.10
N LEU A 181 16.91 17.82 39.66
CA LEU A 181 16.67 16.79 40.66
C LEU A 181 15.95 17.34 41.90
N GLN A 182 16.27 18.55 42.34
CA GLN A 182 15.70 19.15 43.54
C GLN A 182 14.25 19.60 43.33
N ASN A 183 13.94 20.16 42.16
CA ASN A 183 12.68 20.85 41.88
C ASN A 183 11.62 19.91 41.29
N ASP A 184 12.02 19.02 40.39
CA ASP A 184 11.08 18.25 39.55
C ASP A 184 11.00 16.78 39.96
N VAL A 185 12.01 16.24 40.64
CA VAL A 185 12.08 14.81 41.01
C VAL A 185 11.78 14.59 42.49
N GLY A 186 10.83 13.68 42.76
CA GLY A 186 10.46 13.30 44.13
C GLY A 186 11.63 12.78 44.96
N SER A 187 11.63 13.07 46.26
CA SER A 187 12.75 12.80 47.18
C SER A 187 13.29 11.37 47.12
N ASN A 188 12.40 10.37 47.10
CA ASN A 188 12.75 8.95 47.01
C ASN A 188 13.44 8.60 45.67
N THR A 189 12.92 9.08 44.55
CA THR A 189 13.49 8.83 43.22
C THR A 189 14.84 9.54 43.08
N ARG A 190 14.94 10.79 43.54
CA ARG A 190 16.20 11.56 43.57
C ARG A 190 17.30 10.82 44.32
N GLN A 191 17.02 10.29 45.51
CA GLN A 191 17.99 9.53 46.30
C GLN A 191 18.45 8.27 45.55
N LYS A 192 17.53 7.54 44.90
CA LYS A 192 17.85 6.36 44.09
C LYS A 192 18.75 6.74 42.90
N ILE A 193 18.38 7.78 42.14
CA ILE A 193 19.16 8.26 40.99
C ILE A 193 20.58 8.61 41.42
N ARG A 194 20.75 9.47 42.45
CA ARG A 194 22.09 9.85 42.95
C ARG A 194 22.93 8.65 43.38
N ARG A 195 22.32 7.72 44.13
CA ARG A 195 23.01 6.50 44.59
C ARG A 195 23.46 5.63 43.42
N PHE A 196 22.62 5.45 42.41
CA PHE A 196 22.91 4.52 41.31
C PHE A 196 23.82 5.13 40.24
N LEU A 197 23.70 6.42 39.94
CA LEU A 197 24.65 7.11 39.06
C LEU A 197 26.07 7.05 39.65
N LYS A 198 26.21 7.27 40.97
CA LYS A 198 27.51 7.10 41.66
C LYS A 198 28.08 5.68 41.54
N LYS A 199 27.24 4.64 41.47
CA LYS A 199 27.70 3.25 41.28
C LYS A 199 28.22 2.97 39.88
N ILE A 200 27.65 3.64 38.88
CA ILE A 200 28.10 3.55 37.48
C ILE A 200 29.46 4.25 37.32
N GLU A 201 29.74 5.23 38.17
CA GLU A 201 31.03 5.91 38.23
C GLU A 201 32.09 5.11 39.02
N SER A 202 31.76 3.93 39.59
CA SER A 202 32.63 3.16 40.50
C SER A 202 32.97 1.74 40.02
N ASP A 203 33.21 1.56 38.73
CA ASP A 203 33.73 0.35 38.02
C ASP A 203 32.85 -0.92 37.92
N GLU A 204 31.84 -1.16 38.77
CA GLU A 204 30.98 -2.38 38.64
C GLU A 204 30.07 -2.35 37.40
N PHE A 205 29.57 -1.15 37.08
CA PHE A 205 28.68 -0.89 35.96
C PHE A 205 29.27 0.21 35.10
N HIS A 206 29.01 0.18 33.80
CA HIS A 206 29.39 1.28 32.92
C HIS A 206 28.33 1.47 31.83
N ILE A 207 28.35 2.65 31.20
CA ILE A 207 27.48 2.98 30.08
C ILE A 207 28.34 3.25 28.86
N THR A 208 28.05 2.58 27.74
CA THR A 208 28.70 2.87 26.46
C THR A 208 27.83 3.80 25.61
N HIS A 209 28.49 4.62 24.81
CA HIS A 209 27.86 5.53 23.86
C HIS A 209 27.95 4.94 22.46
N VAL A 210 26.92 5.19 21.65
CA VAL A 210 26.95 4.78 20.24
C VAL A 210 28.01 5.55 19.45
N ASP A 211 28.76 4.85 18.61
CA ASP A 211 29.68 5.37 17.60
C ASP A 211 29.67 4.47 16.35
N ALA A 212 30.47 4.83 15.34
CA ALA A 212 30.49 4.11 14.07
C ALA A 212 30.97 2.65 14.18
N ASN A 213 31.75 2.31 15.21
CA ASN A 213 32.28 0.96 15.42
C ASN A 213 31.31 0.05 16.18
N ASN A 214 30.41 0.62 16.99
CA ASN A 214 29.50 -0.12 17.86
C ASN A 214 28.00 0.07 17.55
N LEU A 215 27.65 0.87 16.52
CA LEU A 215 26.27 1.15 16.12
C LEU A 215 25.43 -0.11 15.99
N GLU A 216 25.90 -1.06 15.18
CA GLU A 216 25.15 -2.28 14.88
C GLU A 216 24.99 -3.17 16.11
N SER A 217 26.05 -3.32 16.91
CA SER A 217 25.97 -4.14 18.13
C SER A 217 25.02 -3.52 19.16
N HIS A 218 25.04 -2.18 19.33
CA HIS A 218 24.13 -1.48 20.25
C HIS A 218 22.67 -1.55 19.79
N ILE A 219 22.39 -1.39 18.49
CA ILE A 219 21.03 -1.56 17.95
C ILE A 219 20.55 -3.00 18.18
N GLU A 220 21.38 -4.00 17.90
CA GLU A 220 21.01 -5.40 18.11
C GLU A 220 20.76 -5.74 19.58
N ILE A 221 21.56 -5.20 20.52
CA ILE A 221 21.32 -5.36 21.96
C ILE A 221 19.95 -4.79 22.35
N LEU A 222 19.67 -3.56 21.92
CA LEU A 222 18.40 -2.87 22.18
C LEU A 222 17.21 -3.68 21.64
N LEU A 223 17.29 -4.11 20.39
CA LEU A 223 16.21 -4.83 19.72
C LEU A 223 15.99 -6.22 20.31
N LYS A 224 17.04 -6.95 20.72
CA LYS A 224 16.91 -8.24 21.41
C LYS A 224 16.17 -8.12 22.74
N PHE A 225 16.51 -7.10 23.53
CA PHE A 225 15.79 -6.87 24.77
C PHE A 225 14.35 -6.45 24.51
N TRP A 226 14.11 -5.57 23.55
CA TRP A 226 12.75 -5.16 23.20
C TRP A 226 11.92 -6.35 22.71
N GLU A 227 12.48 -7.18 21.83
CA GLU A 227 11.85 -8.40 21.33
C GLU A 227 11.44 -9.34 22.46
N SER A 228 12.34 -9.63 23.39
CA SER A 228 12.08 -10.54 24.53
C SER A 228 10.84 -10.13 25.35
N LYS A 229 10.54 -8.83 25.39
CA LYS A 229 9.39 -8.27 26.10
C LYS A 229 8.10 -8.29 25.26
N TRP A 230 8.20 -8.11 23.95
CA TRP A 230 7.04 -7.80 23.11
C TRP A 230 6.66 -8.91 22.11
N ARG A 231 7.53 -9.89 21.87
CA ARG A 231 7.31 -10.97 20.89
C ARG A 231 5.99 -11.70 21.11
N ASP A 232 5.74 -12.15 22.34
CA ASP A 232 4.52 -12.90 22.71
C ASP A 232 3.24 -12.08 22.46
N LYS A 233 3.33 -10.75 22.56
CA LYS A 233 2.19 -9.85 22.36
C LYS A 233 2.01 -9.38 20.93
N LYS A 234 3.10 -9.23 20.18
CA LYS A 234 3.11 -8.60 18.85
C LYS A 234 3.15 -9.61 17.70
N GLY A 235 3.57 -10.86 17.95
CA GLY A 235 3.65 -11.91 16.93
C GLY A 235 4.47 -11.44 15.71
N ASP A 236 3.96 -11.75 14.51
CA ASP A 236 4.61 -11.43 13.23
C ASP A 236 4.86 -9.93 13.00
N LYS A 237 4.09 -9.04 13.65
CA LYS A 237 4.29 -7.58 13.54
C LYS A 237 5.60 -7.13 14.18
N CYS A 238 6.15 -7.94 15.09
CA CYS A 238 7.36 -7.59 15.83
C CYS A 238 8.58 -7.48 14.89
N ASP A 239 8.70 -8.35 13.88
CA ASP A 239 9.81 -8.29 12.91
C ASP A 239 9.73 -7.06 12.00
N VAL A 240 8.51 -6.71 11.57
CA VAL A 240 8.26 -5.49 10.79
C VAL A 240 8.67 -4.25 11.59
N ILE A 241 8.28 -4.18 12.86
CA ILE A 241 8.64 -3.07 13.75
C ILE A 241 10.16 -3.01 13.95
N MET A 242 10.82 -4.13 14.23
CA MET A 242 12.26 -4.17 14.45
C MET A 242 13.06 -3.75 13.22
N ASN A 243 12.63 -4.17 12.02
CA ASN A 243 13.27 -3.76 10.76
C ASN A 243 13.15 -2.26 10.54
N TYR A 244 11.98 -1.68 10.79
CA TYR A 244 11.77 -0.24 10.74
C TYR A 244 12.65 0.49 11.78
N VAL A 245 12.63 0.06 13.05
CA VAL A 245 13.40 0.69 14.12
C VAL A 245 14.90 0.64 13.79
N ARG A 246 15.40 -0.48 13.28
CA ARG A 246 16.80 -0.59 12.84
C ARG A 246 17.15 0.46 11.77
N ALA A 247 16.31 0.57 10.75
CA ALA A 247 16.53 1.52 9.65
C ALA A 247 16.51 2.98 10.13
N ILE A 248 15.52 3.37 10.95
CA ILE A 248 15.41 4.76 11.41
C ILE A 248 16.51 5.14 12.41
N LEU A 249 16.96 4.21 13.25
CA LEU A 249 18.07 4.47 14.18
C LEU A 249 19.38 4.66 13.41
N ARG A 250 19.68 3.84 12.39
CA ARG A 250 20.84 4.05 11.51
C ARG A 250 20.79 5.40 10.82
N HIS A 251 19.65 5.74 10.21
CA HIS A 251 19.46 7.01 9.52
C HIS A 251 19.62 8.22 10.46
N CYS A 252 19.09 8.13 11.68
CA CYS A 252 19.26 9.17 12.70
C CYS A 252 20.72 9.26 13.17
N PHE A 253 21.44 8.14 13.30
CA PHE A 253 22.86 8.14 13.64
C PHE A 253 23.70 8.85 12.58
N GLU A 254 23.49 8.53 11.30
CA GLU A 254 24.18 9.15 10.16
C GLU A 254 23.94 10.67 10.07
N ASN A 255 22.84 11.15 10.63
CA ASN A 255 22.47 12.56 10.66
C ASN A 255 22.67 13.22 12.05
N ASN A 256 23.41 12.59 12.97
CA ASN A 256 23.70 13.10 14.32
C ASN A 256 22.43 13.41 15.17
N CYS A 257 21.34 12.69 14.91
CA CYS A 257 20.06 12.79 15.62
C CYS A 257 19.78 11.58 16.52
N LEU A 258 20.77 10.72 16.79
CA LEU A 258 20.62 9.55 17.66
C LEU A 258 21.43 9.69 18.95
N TYR A 259 20.74 9.57 20.08
CA TYR A 259 21.35 9.18 21.35
C TYR A 259 21.02 7.71 21.61
N LEU A 260 22.01 6.84 21.58
CA LEU A 260 21.87 5.44 21.93
C LEU A 260 22.94 5.06 22.95
N ARG A 261 22.51 4.51 24.08
CA ARG A 261 23.40 4.06 25.14
C ARG A 261 23.01 2.68 25.66
N VAL A 262 24.02 1.91 26.05
CA VAL A 262 23.87 0.57 26.64
C VAL A 262 24.46 0.58 28.04
N LEU A 263 23.71 0.08 29.02
CA LEU A 263 24.17 -0.16 30.39
C LEU A 263 24.73 -1.58 30.48
N TRP A 264 25.90 -1.71 31.09
CA TRP A 264 26.63 -2.97 31.23
C TRP A 264 26.96 -3.29 32.68
N LYS A 265 27.14 -4.59 32.97
CA LYS A 265 27.82 -5.11 34.16
C LYS A 265 28.94 -6.03 33.69
N GLY A 266 30.20 -5.60 33.83
CA GLY A 266 31.29 -6.21 33.07
C GLY A 266 30.93 -6.18 31.57
N ASP A 267 31.06 -7.32 30.88
CA ASP A 267 30.74 -7.44 29.45
C ASP A 267 29.28 -7.85 29.17
N THR A 268 28.44 -7.93 30.21
CA THR A 268 27.04 -8.32 30.06
C THR A 268 26.15 -7.09 29.91
N PRO A 269 25.42 -6.92 28.79
CA PRO A 269 24.48 -5.81 28.64
C PRO A 269 23.26 -6.05 29.56
N LEU A 270 22.77 -5.00 30.20
CA LEU A 270 21.62 -5.02 31.11
C LEU A 270 20.42 -4.25 30.56
N GLY A 271 20.66 -3.35 29.63
CA GLY A 271 19.61 -2.63 28.93
C GLY A 271 20.17 -1.54 28.02
N ALA A 272 19.33 -1.06 27.12
CA ALA A 272 19.65 -0.02 26.19
C ALA A 272 18.49 0.98 26.06
N ILE A 273 18.83 2.21 25.73
CA ILE A 273 17.87 3.28 25.46
C ILE A 273 18.26 4.00 24.17
N ALA A 274 17.30 4.23 23.30
CA ALA A 274 17.42 5.12 22.15
C ALA A 274 16.52 6.34 22.34
N ASN A 275 17.08 7.51 22.10
CA ASN A 275 16.35 8.78 22.05
C ASN A 275 16.74 9.50 20.76
N PHE A 276 15.78 10.20 20.18
CA PHE A 276 16.05 11.15 19.11
C PHE A 276 16.52 12.48 19.69
N VAL A 277 17.40 13.15 18.97
CA VAL A 277 18.00 14.42 19.38
C VAL A 277 17.62 15.50 18.37
N ASP A 278 16.92 16.52 18.85
CA ASP A 278 16.57 17.71 18.07
C ASP A 278 17.36 18.92 18.61
N VAL A 279 18.46 19.24 17.92
CA VAL A 279 19.34 20.35 18.29
C VAL A 279 18.74 21.72 18.00
N HIS A 280 17.76 21.81 17.09
CA HIS A 280 17.11 23.06 16.71
C HIS A 280 16.02 23.41 17.71
N GLN A 281 15.13 22.45 17.99
CA GLN A 281 14.05 22.62 18.98
C GLN A 281 14.52 22.41 20.42
N LYS A 282 15.81 22.12 20.63
CA LYS A 282 16.41 21.83 21.94
C LYS A 282 15.62 20.80 22.72
N SER A 283 15.21 19.72 22.04
CA SER A 283 14.48 18.62 22.65
C SER A 283 15.18 17.28 22.44
N MET A 284 14.96 16.37 23.38
CA MET A 284 15.40 14.99 23.31
C MET A 284 14.19 14.08 23.54
N LEU A 285 13.91 13.20 22.60
CA LEU A 285 12.67 12.44 22.52
C LEU A 285 12.95 10.96 22.75
N PHE A 286 12.40 10.39 23.81
CA PHE A 286 12.48 8.98 24.11
C PHE A 286 11.79 8.16 23.02
N SER A 287 12.56 7.34 22.30
CA SER A 287 12.02 6.50 21.22
C SER A 287 11.70 5.09 21.72
N ILE A 288 12.70 4.37 22.22
CA ILE A 288 12.56 2.95 22.55
C ILE A 288 13.60 2.54 23.61
N THR A 289 13.22 1.57 24.43
CA THR A 289 14.13 0.94 25.40
C THR A 289 13.87 -0.56 25.47
N GLY A 290 14.93 -1.31 25.79
CA GLY A 290 14.88 -2.72 26.13
C GLY A 290 15.81 -2.97 27.30
N ARG A 291 15.47 -3.93 28.18
CA ARG A 291 16.30 -4.32 29.31
C ARG A 291 16.17 -5.80 29.62
N ASP A 292 17.12 -6.34 30.38
CA ASP A 292 16.98 -7.61 31.06
C ASP A 292 15.91 -7.49 32.16
N GLU A 293 14.75 -8.12 31.95
CA GLU A 293 13.64 -8.08 32.90
C GLU A 293 13.91 -8.92 34.17
N THR A 294 14.97 -9.74 34.20
CA THR A 294 15.39 -10.49 35.40
C THR A 294 16.28 -9.65 36.32
N PHE A 295 16.98 -8.63 35.78
CA PHE A 295 17.88 -7.78 36.54
C PHE A 295 17.17 -6.56 37.15
N LYS A 296 17.24 -6.42 38.49
CA LYS A 296 16.48 -5.38 39.22
C LYS A 296 17.33 -4.31 39.92
N ASN A 297 18.64 -4.51 40.11
CA ASN A 297 19.45 -3.61 40.92
C ASN A 297 20.89 -3.42 40.40
N PRO A 298 21.26 -2.24 39.89
CA PRO A 298 20.41 -1.05 39.82
C PRO A 298 19.36 -1.17 38.68
N PRO A 299 18.17 -0.56 38.79
CA PRO A 299 17.13 -0.72 37.77
C PRO A 299 17.56 -0.10 36.43
N PRO A 300 17.74 -0.88 35.33
CA PRO A 300 18.31 -0.37 34.09
C PRO A 300 17.51 0.79 33.49
N GLY A 301 16.18 0.67 33.48
CA GLY A 301 15.31 1.74 32.95
C GLY A 301 15.43 3.06 33.71
N LEU A 302 15.51 3.02 35.05
CA LEU A 302 15.65 4.23 35.86
C LEU A 302 16.98 4.93 35.56
N ILE A 303 18.07 4.15 35.49
CA ILE A 303 19.41 4.66 35.20
C ILE A 303 19.48 5.29 33.82
N LEU A 304 19.03 4.55 32.80
CA LEU A 304 19.20 4.96 31.40
C LEU A 304 18.42 6.24 31.10
N HIS A 305 17.21 6.40 31.65
CA HIS A 305 16.48 7.66 31.57
C HIS A 305 17.16 8.79 32.36
N ALA A 306 17.61 8.53 33.60
CA ALA A 306 18.29 9.55 34.40
C ALA A 306 19.57 10.05 33.72
N ASP A 307 20.34 9.14 33.13
CA ASP A 307 21.55 9.43 32.38
C ASP A 307 21.26 10.22 31.08
N ALA A 308 20.20 9.85 30.35
CA ALA A 308 19.73 10.60 29.19
C ALA A 308 19.27 12.02 29.54
N ILE A 309 18.50 12.20 30.62
CA ILE A 309 18.05 13.51 31.10
C ILE A 309 19.25 14.34 31.57
N ARG A 310 20.22 13.74 32.29
CA ARG A 310 21.46 14.40 32.70
C ARG A 310 22.24 14.90 31.49
N TYR A 311 22.40 14.05 30.47
CA TYR A 311 23.03 14.43 29.21
C TYR A 311 22.29 15.58 28.53
N ALA A 312 20.96 15.52 28.47
CA ALA A 312 20.14 16.57 27.87
C ALA A 312 20.38 17.93 28.54
N ILE A 313 20.36 17.98 29.88
CA ILE A 313 20.62 19.20 30.65
C ILE A 313 22.04 19.71 30.39
N GLN A 314 23.05 18.84 30.47
CA GLN A 314 24.46 19.20 30.27
C GLN A 314 24.75 19.76 28.86
N ASN A 315 23.92 19.41 27.87
CA ASN A 315 24.06 19.87 26.49
C ASN A 315 23.04 20.97 26.12
N GLY A 316 22.39 21.57 27.12
CA GLY A 316 21.51 22.74 26.93
C GLY A 316 20.17 22.43 26.25
N PHE A 317 19.74 21.16 26.24
CA PHE A 317 18.38 20.81 25.84
C PHE A 317 17.38 21.29 26.89
N LYS A 318 16.19 21.68 26.45
CA LYS A 318 15.14 22.30 27.27
C LYS A 318 13.96 21.37 27.53
N VAL A 319 13.83 20.31 26.76
CA VAL A 319 12.74 19.34 26.89
C VAL A 319 13.28 17.92 26.79
N TYR A 320 12.91 17.08 27.75
CA TYR A 320 13.00 15.63 27.62
C TYR A 320 11.58 15.07 27.48
N ASP A 321 11.30 14.46 26.34
CA ASP A 321 9.97 14.11 25.91
C ASP A 321 9.80 12.59 25.93
N PHE A 322 8.84 12.09 26.70
CA PHE A 322 8.59 10.65 26.83
C PHE A 322 7.65 10.11 25.74
N LEU A 323 7.23 10.95 24.78
CA LEU A 323 6.30 10.61 23.72
C LEU A 323 4.98 10.02 24.25
N LYS A 324 4.19 9.37 23.40
CA LYS A 324 2.87 8.84 23.76
C LYS A 324 2.92 7.80 24.88
N GLY A 325 1.85 7.75 25.65
CA GLY A 325 1.63 6.80 26.74
C GLY A 325 1.90 7.43 28.10
N ASN A 326 0.97 7.22 29.04
CA ASN A 326 1.03 7.71 30.42
C ASN A 326 1.54 6.64 31.40
N GLU A 327 2.54 5.85 31.03
CA GLU A 327 3.11 4.85 31.94
C GLU A 327 3.66 5.50 33.22
N GLU A 328 3.30 4.94 34.38
CA GLU A 328 3.54 5.53 35.71
C GLU A 328 5.01 5.94 35.94
N TYR A 329 5.96 5.14 35.44
CA TYR A 329 7.38 5.41 35.63
C TYR A 329 7.85 6.73 35.02
N LYS A 330 7.19 7.24 33.97
CA LYS A 330 7.54 8.52 33.32
C LYS A 330 7.39 9.68 34.30
N TYR A 331 6.36 9.64 35.14
CA TYR A 331 6.08 10.67 36.15
C TYR A 331 7.07 10.65 37.32
N SER A 332 7.80 9.54 37.52
CA SER A 332 8.85 9.49 38.54
C SER A 332 10.01 10.46 38.27
N PHE A 333 10.11 10.98 37.03
CA PHE A 333 11.07 11.99 36.58
C PHE A 333 10.51 13.42 36.58
N GLY A 334 9.33 13.66 37.17
CA GLY A 334 8.70 14.98 37.19
C GLY A 334 7.95 15.35 35.92
N ALA A 335 7.57 14.35 35.12
CA ALA A 335 6.88 14.59 33.85
C ALA A 335 5.51 15.24 34.06
N LYS A 336 5.21 16.22 33.19
CA LYS A 336 3.90 16.85 33.00
C LYS A 336 3.24 16.28 31.76
N GLU A 337 1.94 16.43 31.65
CA GLU A 337 1.18 15.91 30.50
C GLU A 337 0.93 17.00 29.46
N ARG A 338 0.96 16.59 28.20
CA ARG A 338 0.29 17.26 27.08
C ARG A 338 -0.58 16.25 26.35
N ARG A 339 -1.61 16.75 25.67
CA ARG A 339 -2.59 15.92 24.98
C ARG A 339 -2.39 15.95 23.47
N ILE A 340 -2.73 14.83 22.86
CA ILE A 340 -2.68 14.59 21.43
C ILE A 340 -4.11 14.37 20.95
N GLN A 341 -4.40 14.81 19.73
CA GLN A 341 -5.70 14.68 19.08
C GLN A 341 -5.62 13.81 17.84
N HIS A 342 -6.73 13.12 17.60
CA HIS A 342 -7.05 12.49 16.34
C HIS A 342 -8.45 12.94 15.95
N ILE A 343 -8.50 13.74 14.89
CA ILE A 343 -9.72 14.30 14.33
C ILE A 343 -9.88 13.73 12.93
N VAL A 344 -11.05 13.17 12.64
CA VAL A 344 -11.41 12.72 11.30
C VAL A 344 -12.44 13.68 10.74
N ALA A 345 -12.13 14.29 9.60
CA ALA A 345 -13.08 15.04 8.80
C ALA A 345 -13.57 14.15 7.65
N LYS A 346 -14.87 13.92 7.53
CA LYS A 346 -15.47 13.08 6.49
C LYS A 346 -16.52 13.87 5.71
N TYR A 347 -16.56 13.72 4.39
CA TYR A 347 -17.65 14.30 3.60
C TYR A 347 -18.99 13.69 3.99
N LYS A 348 -20.01 14.51 4.21
CA LYS A 348 -21.38 14.01 4.45
C LYS A 348 -21.99 13.37 3.21
N ASP A 349 -21.72 13.93 2.04
CA ASP A 349 -22.13 13.37 0.75
C ASP A 349 -20.96 12.58 0.14
N CYS A 350 -20.93 11.27 0.40
CA CYS A 350 -19.87 10.37 -0.08
C CYS A 350 -20.06 9.96 -1.55
N GLN A 351 -20.52 10.88 -2.42
CA GLN A 351 -20.76 10.58 -3.84
C GLN A 351 -19.53 10.68 -4.73
N ASN A 352 -18.40 11.18 -4.21
CA ASN A 352 -17.19 11.31 -5.01
C ASN A 352 -16.52 9.93 -5.20
N ARG A 353 -16.85 9.27 -6.31
CA ARG A 353 -16.37 7.92 -6.68
C ARG A 353 -15.01 7.92 -7.37
N GLN A 354 -14.55 9.09 -7.82
CA GLN A 354 -13.25 9.21 -8.47
C GLN A 354 -12.14 8.93 -7.46
N LEU A 355 -11.10 8.30 -7.95
CA LEU A 355 -9.90 8.03 -7.17
C LEU A 355 -8.91 9.18 -7.37
N ASP A 356 -8.03 9.38 -6.41
CA ASP A 356 -6.85 10.21 -6.66
C ASP A 356 -5.96 9.50 -7.70
N VAL A 357 -5.45 10.23 -8.69
CA VAL A 357 -4.64 9.65 -9.77
C VAL A 357 -3.42 8.88 -9.25
N ARG A 358 -2.84 9.30 -8.11
CA ARG A 358 -1.68 8.65 -7.51
C ARG A 358 -1.99 7.26 -6.96
N ILE A 359 -3.26 6.95 -6.71
CA ILE A 359 -3.68 5.65 -6.17
C ILE A 359 -4.05 4.63 -7.26
N ILE A 360 -4.15 5.07 -8.52
CA ILE A 360 -4.56 4.20 -9.63
C ILE A 360 -3.68 2.96 -9.80
N PRO A 361 -2.33 3.01 -9.68
CA PRO A 361 -1.51 1.80 -9.77
C PRO A 361 -1.88 0.75 -8.69
N PHE A 362 -2.16 1.20 -7.47
CA PHE A 362 -2.55 0.34 -6.35
C PHE A 362 -3.95 -0.24 -6.54
N ALA A 363 -4.91 0.59 -6.97
CA ALA A 363 -6.27 0.16 -7.28
C ALA A 363 -6.27 -0.86 -8.43
N LEU A 364 -5.45 -0.66 -9.46
CA LEU A 364 -5.31 -1.59 -10.58
C LEU A 364 -4.72 -2.93 -10.13
N GLN A 365 -3.68 -2.91 -9.29
CA GLN A 365 -3.09 -4.15 -8.75
C GLN A 365 -4.14 -4.98 -8.01
N LEU A 366 -4.85 -4.38 -7.06
CA LEU A 366 -5.91 -5.06 -6.31
C LEU A 366 -7.02 -5.55 -7.25
N THR A 367 -7.44 -4.74 -8.23
CA THR A 367 -8.44 -5.12 -9.23
C THR A 367 -8.02 -6.36 -10.03
N LEU A 368 -6.76 -6.42 -10.45
CA LEU A 368 -6.20 -7.57 -11.16
C LEU A 368 -6.16 -8.82 -10.27
N GLU A 369 -5.83 -8.69 -9.00
CA GLU A 369 -5.88 -9.80 -8.03
C GLU A 369 -7.29 -10.34 -7.87
N LYS A 370 -8.31 -9.47 -7.76
CA LYS A 370 -9.72 -9.88 -7.72
C LYS A 370 -10.13 -10.59 -9.02
N HIS A 371 -9.71 -10.08 -10.17
CA HIS A 371 -10.01 -10.69 -11.47
C HIS A 371 -9.39 -12.10 -11.56
N ARG A 372 -8.12 -12.27 -11.16
CA ARG A 372 -7.45 -13.59 -11.12
C ARG A 372 -8.12 -14.56 -10.14
N ALA A 373 -8.66 -14.06 -9.04
CA ALA A 373 -9.43 -14.84 -8.08
C ALA A 373 -10.88 -15.13 -8.52
N ASN A 374 -11.24 -14.82 -9.78
CA ASN A 374 -12.58 -14.96 -10.35
C ASN A 374 -13.68 -14.19 -9.58
N ARG A 375 -13.30 -13.13 -8.83
CA ARG A 375 -14.23 -12.22 -8.15
C ARG A 375 -14.69 -11.14 -9.11
N LEU A 376 -15.46 -11.55 -10.13
CA LEU A 376 -15.77 -10.73 -11.31
C LEU A 376 -16.50 -9.42 -10.99
N THR A 377 -17.44 -9.41 -10.04
CA THR A 377 -18.17 -8.19 -9.65
C THR A 377 -17.24 -7.13 -9.07
N GLU A 378 -16.31 -7.53 -8.20
CA GLU A 378 -15.36 -6.61 -7.57
C GLU A 378 -14.33 -6.10 -8.59
N ALA A 379 -13.84 -7.00 -9.45
CA ALA A 379 -12.93 -6.62 -10.53
C ALA A 379 -13.60 -5.62 -11.50
N GLU A 380 -14.86 -5.85 -11.87
CA GLU A 380 -15.62 -4.94 -12.72
C GLU A 380 -15.74 -3.56 -12.08
N GLN A 381 -16.10 -3.49 -10.78
CA GLN A 381 -16.21 -2.22 -10.06
C GLN A 381 -14.86 -1.49 -10.01
N GLY A 382 -13.77 -2.20 -9.71
CA GLY A 382 -12.42 -1.64 -9.68
C GLY A 382 -12.00 -1.04 -11.03
N TYR A 383 -12.16 -1.78 -12.14
CA TYR A 383 -11.84 -1.25 -13.47
C TYR A 383 -12.70 -0.03 -13.82
N ARG A 384 -14.00 -0.05 -13.48
CA ARG A 384 -14.89 1.09 -13.74
C ARG A 384 -14.45 2.35 -12.99
N GLN A 385 -14.09 2.24 -11.71
CA GLN A 385 -13.60 3.40 -10.94
C GLN A 385 -12.27 3.95 -11.47
N ILE A 386 -11.38 3.06 -11.91
CA ILE A 386 -10.14 3.49 -12.59
C ILE A 386 -10.48 4.28 -13.86
N LEU A 387 -11.41 3.80 -14.68
CA LEU A 387 -11.83 4.48 -15.91
C LEU A 387 -12.68 5.74 -15.68
N GLU A 388 -13.39 5.85 -14.55
CA GLU A 388 -14.06 7.09 -14.13
C GLU A 388 -13.04 8.20 -13.79
N THR A 389 -11.83 7.82 -13.39
CA THR A 389 -10.73 8.73 -13.05
C THR A 389 -9.82 8.99 -14.27
N GLN A 390 -9.48 7.93 -15.02
CA GLN A 390 -8.64 7.95 -16.20
C GLN A 390 -9.30 7.12 -17.31
N SER A 391 -10.18 7.76 -18.08
CA SER A 391 -11.00 7.11 -19.12
C SER A 391 -10.21 6.37 -20.20
N ASN A 392 -8.96 6.77 -20.43
CA ASN A 392 -8.04 6.18 -21.39
C ASN A 392 -6.98 5.27 -20.75
N HIS A 393 -7.20 4.75 -19.53
CA HIS A 393 -6.24 3.88 -18.87
C HIS A 393 -6.12 2.52 -19.61
N PRO A 394 -4.97 2.18 -20.24
CA PRO A 394 -4.88 1.03 -21.14
C PRO A 394 -5.17 -0.32 -20.47
N GLU A 395 -4.58 -0.56 -19.29
CA GLU A 395 -4.72 -1.82 -18.56
C GLU A 395 -6.14 -2.02 -18.03
N ALA A 396 -6.81 -0.95 -17.60
CA ALA A 396 -8.19 -1.04 -17.13
C ALA A 396 -9.17 -1.25 -18.29
N LEU A 397 -8.97 -0.58 -19.44
CA LEU A 397 -9.74 -0.85 -20.66
C LEU A 397 -9.59 -2.31 -21.11
N TYR A 398 -8.36 -2.80 -21.14
CA TYR A 398 -8.07 -4.21 -21.47
C TYR A 398 -8.74 -5.17 -20.49
N GLY A 399 -8.51 -4.97 -19.19
CA GLY A 399 -9.02 -5.85 -18.13
C GLY A 399 -10.54 -5.90 -18.10
N LEU A 400 -11.20 -4.74 -18.21
CA LEU A 400 -12.66 -4.66 -18.30
C LEU A 400 -13.17 -5.27 -19.60
N GLY A 401 -12.49 -5.05 -20.73
CA GLY A 401 -12.85 -5.64 -22.01
C GLY A 401 -12.84 -7.17 -21.98
N VAL A 402 -11.80 -7.77 -21.40
CA VAL A 402 -11.69 -9.23 -21.20
C VAL A 402 -12.79 -9.73 -20.26
N LEU A 403 -13.06 -9.01 -19.16
CA LEU A 403 -14.10 -9.37 -18.19
C LEU A 403 -15.51 -9.31 -18.82
N MET A 404 -15.81 -8.28 -19.62
CA MET A 404 -17.08 -8.19 -20.34
C MET A 404 -17.28 -9.38 -21.29
N ARG A 405 -16.21 -9.86 -21.94
CA ARG A 405 -16.27 -11.08 -22.78
C ARG A 405 -16.59 -12.32 -21.96
N GLN A 406 -15.95 -12.49 -20.78
CA GLN A 406 -16.23 -13.62 -19.88
C GLN A 406 -17.69 -13.64 -19.40
N LYS A 407 -18.29 -12.45 -19.20
CA LYS A 407 -19.72 -12.32 -18.86
C LYS A 407 -20.68 -12.48 -20.06
N GLY A 408 -20.16 -12.68 -21.27
CA GLY A 408 -20.96 -12.72 -22.50
C GLY A 408 -21.44 -11.35 -23.01
N GLU A 409 -20.97 -10.26 -22.40
CA GLU A 409 -21.32 -8.88 -22.78
C GLU A 409 -20.46 -8.40 -23.95
N TYR A 410 -20.57 -9.09 -25.09
CA TYR A 410 -19.62 -8.97 -26.19
C TYR A 410 -19.54 -7.57 -26.82
N GLN A 411 -20.67 -6.86 -26.97
CA GLN A 411 -20.65 -5.51 -27.53
C GLN A 411 -19.87 -4.52 -26.66
N LYS A 412 -20.00 -4.63 -25.34
CA LYS A 412 -19.23 -3.80 -24.40
C LYS A 412 -17.74 -4.13 -24.47
N SER A 413 -17.42 -5.43 -24.55
CA SER A 413 -16.04 -5.90 -24.74
C SER A 413 -15.41 -5.32 -26.01
N GLU A 414 -16.12 -5.37 -27.14
CA GLU A 414 -15.64 -4.84 -28.42
C GLU A 414 -15.33 -3.34 -28.33
N ASN A 415 -16.26 -2.57 -27.76
CA ASN A 415 -16.09 -1.12 -27.62
C ASN A 415 -14.88 -0.77 -26.76
N LEU A 416 -14.70 -1.44 -25.62
CA LEU A 416 -13.56 -1.22 -24.72
C LEU A 416 -12.21 -1.56 -25.38
N LEU A 417 -12.15 -2.69 -26.10
CA LEU A 417 -10.93 -3.09 -26.81
C LEU A 417 -10.63 -2.19 -28.00
N LYS A 418 -11.64 -1.67 -28.70
CA LYS A 418 -11.47 -0.65 -29.75
C LYS A 418 -10.97 0.67 -29.18
N SER A 419 -11.52 1.16 -28.07
CA SER A 419 -10.99 2.36 -27.39
C SER A 419 -9.53 2.17 -26.95
N LEU A 420 -9.16 0.97 -26.51
CA LEU A 420 -7.76 0.65 -26.24
C LEU A 420 -6.88 0.75 -27.50
N LEU A 421 -7.36 0.31 -28.65
CA LEU A 421 -6.63 0.43 -29.92
C LEU A 421 -6.57 1.86 -30.45
N GLU A 422 -7.52 2.72 -30.13
CA GLU A 422 -7.42 4.15 -30.41
C GLU A 422 -6.24 4.79 -29.66
N ILE A 423 -5.93 4.29 -28.46
CA ILE A 423 -4.81 4.77 -27.62
C ILE A 423 -3.50 4.06 -27.98
N GLN A 424 -3.56 2.76 -28.24
CA GLN A 424 -2.43 1.89 -28.55
C GLN A 424 -2.73 1.07 -29.82
N PRO A 425 -2.58 1.65 -31.03
CA PRO A 425 -2.97 0.98 -32.29
C PRO A 425 -2.31 -0.38 -32.53
N ASN A 426 -1.09 -0.56 -32.01
CA ASN A 426 -0.31 -1.80 -32.16
C ASN A 426 -0.38 -2.69 -30.90
N SER A 427 -1.44 -2.57 -30.09
CA SER A 427 -1.61 -3.38 -28.88
C SER A 427 -1.95 -4.83 -29.24
N ILE A 428 -0.93 -5.69 -29.28
CA ILE A 428 -1.06 -7.13 -29.58
C ILE A 428 -2.10 -7.79 -28.67
N LYS A 429 -2.10 -7.48 -27.37
CA LYS A 429 -3.07 -8.03 -26.40
C LYS A 429 -4.51 -7.67 -26.77
N ALA A 430 -4.74 -6.44 -27.24
CA ALA A 430 -6.06 -5.95 -27.60
C ALA A 430 -6.54 -6.57 -28.93
N LEU A 431 -5.69 -6.58 -29.95
CA LEU A 431 -5.98 -7.22 -31.25
C LEU A 431 -6.27 -8.71 -31.09
N PHE A 432 -5.45 -9.43 -30.33
CA PHE A 432 -5.67 -10.85 -30.04
C PHE A 432 -6.99 -11.07 -29.29
N SER A 433 -7.31 -10.21 -28.32
CA SER A 433 -8.59 -10.29 -27.59
C SER A 433 -9.80 -9.97 -28.45
N LEU A 434 -9.69 -9.04 -29.42
CA LEU A 434 -10.74 -8.79 -30.42
C LEU A 434 -10.91 -10.00 -31.35
N GLY A 435 -9.82 -10.63 -31.79
CA GLY A 435 -9.88 -11.87 -32.57
C GLY A 435 -10.65 -12.97 -31.83
N ASN A 436 -10.29 -13.20 -30.57
CA ASN A 436 -10.98 -14.17 -29.71
C ASN A 436 -12.46 -13.80 -29.47
N LEU A 437 -12.77 -12.51 -29.35
CA LEU A 437 -14.14 -12.01 -29.19
C LEU A 437 -14.98 -12.28 -30.44
N TYR A 438 -14.47 -11.93 -31.62
CA TYR A 438 -15.16 -12.14 -32.89
C TYR A 438 -15.35 -13.62 -33.19
N GLN A 439 -14.36 -14.47 -32.86
CA GLN A 439 -14.48 -15.93 -32.96
C GLN A 439 -15.61 -16.46 -32.06
N ALA A 440 -15.69 -16.01 -30.80
CA ALA A 440 -16.76 -16.41 -29.90
C ALA A 440 -18.16 -16.03 -30.44
N GLN A 441 -18.27 -14.84 -31.06
CA GLN A 441 -19.48 -14.37 -31.75
C GLN A 441 -19.77 -15.10 -33.08
N GLY A 442 -18.84 -15.89 -33.61
CA GLY A 442 -18.94 -16.50 -34.94
C GLY A 442 -18.67 -15.53 -36.10
N GLN A 443 -18.15 -14.33 -35.84
CA GLN A 443 -17.73 -13.36 -36.86
C GLN A 443 -16.33 -13.71 -37.39
N LEU A 444 -16.21 -14.88 -38.01
CA LEU A 444 -14.92 -15.51 -38.35
C LEU A 444 -14.02 -14.63 -39.22
N SER A 445 -14.58 -13.93 -40.22
CA SER A 445 -13.79 -13.05 -41.08
C SER A 445 -13.12 -11.90 -40.32
N LYS A 446 -13.80 -11.31 -39.32
CA LYS A 446 -13.19 -10.28 -38.46
C LYS A 446 -12.17 -10.87 -37.49
N ALA A 447 -12.39 -12.10 -37.02
CA ALA A 447 -11.42 -12.80 -36.18
C ALA A 447 -10.11 -13.04 -36.95
N ILE A 448 -10.22 -13.54 -38.18
CA ILE A 448 -9.09 -13.75 -39.11
C ILE A 448 -8.34 -12.45 -39.35
N GLU A 449 -9.04 -11.35 -39.64
CA GLU A 449 -8.42 -10.04 -39.84
C GLU A 449 -7.63 -9.59 -38.60
N ALA A 450 -8.22 -9.68 -37.42
CA ALA A 450 -7.56 -9.30 -36.16
C ALA A 450 -6.34 -10.18 -35.87
N TYR A 451 -6.41 -11.50 -36.10
CA TYR A 451 -5.27 -12.40 -35.94
C TYR A 451 -4.15 -12.12 -36.94
N ASN A 452 -4.49 -11.80 -38.19
CA ASN A 452 -3.50 -11.41 -39.21
C ASN A 452 -2.77 -10.12 -38.82
N GLN A 453 -3.48 -9.15 -38.24
CA GLN A 453 -2.84 -7.94 -37.68
C GLN A 453 -1.88 -8.30 -36.54
N VAL A 454 -2.24 -9.23 -35.67
CA VAL A 454 -1.30 -9.73 -34.63
C VAL A 454 -0.08 -10.38 -35.27
N LEU A 455 -0.25 -11.25 -36.28
CA LEU A 455 0.88 -11.91 -36.94
C LEU A 455 1.78 -10.93 -37.71
N ALA A 456 1.23 -9.84 -38.24
CA ALA A 456 2.02 -8.78 -38.85
C ALA A 456 2.95 -8.08 -37.83
N LEU A 457 2.48 -7.94 -36.58
CA LEU A 457 3.26 -7.35 -35.48
C LEU A 457 4.17 -8.37 -34.78
N GLN A 458 3.72 -9.62 -34.67
CA GLN A 458 4.41 -10.72 -34.00
C GLN A 458 4.32 -12.02 -34.82
N PRO A 459 5.22 -12.21 -35.80
CA PRO A 459 5.18 -13.35 -36.73
C PRO A 459 5.38 -14.73 -36.10
N GLN A 460 5.81 -14.79 -34.84
CA GLN A 460 6.07 -16.03 -34.10
C GLN A 460 5.03 -16.30 -33.00
N ALA A 461 3.84 -15.68 -33.07
CA ALA A 461 2.79 -15.88 -32.09
C ALA A 461 2.06 -17.23 -32.30
N ILE A 462 2.57 -18.29 -31.65
CA ILE A 462 2.07 -19.68 -31.77
C ILE A 462 0.56 -19.80 -31.53
N ALA A 463 0.06 -19.20 -30.43
CA ALA A 463 -1.36 -19.21 -30.09
C ALA A 463 -2.24 -18.57 -31.18
N VAL A 464 -1.72 -17.59 -31.90
CA VAL A 464 -2.45 -16.89 -32.97
C VAL A 464 -2.56 -17.78 -34.20
N TYR A 465 -1.50 -18.52 -34.55
CA TYR A 465 -1.57 -19.50 -35.64
C TYR A 465 -2.60 -20.60 -35.35
N ASN A 466 -2.66 -21.10 -34.10
CA ASN A 466 -3.70 -22.05 -33.70
C ASN A 466 -5.11 -21.44 -33.83
N ASN A 467 -5.33 -20.24 -33.29
CA ASN A 467 -6.67 -19.63 -33.32
C ASN A 467 -7.09 -19.22 -34.74
N LEU A 468 -6.15 -18.79 -35.59
CA LEU A 468 -6.40 -18.51 -36.99
C LEU A 468 -6.78 -19.78 -37.75
N GLY A 469 -6.05 -20.89 -37.54
CA GLY A 469 -6.42 -22.19 -38.08
C GLY A 469 -7.80 -22.65 -37.62
N TYR A 470 -8.12 -22.42 -36.34
CA TYR A 470 -9.44 -22.75 -35.79
C TYR A 470 -10.56 -21.92 -36.44
N ALA A 471 -10.37 -20.62 -36.61
CA ALA A 471 -11.33 -19.75 -37.28
C ALA A 471 -11.56 -20.16 -38.75
N LEU A 472 -10.50 -20.51 -39.49
CA LEU A 472 -10.59 -20.99 -40.87
C LEU A 472 -11.29 -22.35 -40.97
N HIS A 473 -10.99 -23.27 -40.04
CA HIS A 473 -11.66 -24.56 -39.97
C HIS A 473 -13.17 -24.39 -39.73
N GLN A 474 -13.57 -23.46 -38.86
CA GLN A 474 -14.98 -23.13 -38.64
C GLN A 474 -15.64 -22.47 -39.85
N GLN A 475 -14.88 -21.80 -40.71
CA GLN A 475 -15.37 -21.19 -41.96
C GLN A 475 -15.51 -22.22 -43.10
N GLY A 476 -14.92 -23.42 -42.93
CA GLY A 476 -14.91 -24.48 -43.94
C GLY A 476 -13.63 -24.54 -44.77
N ASP A 477 -12.68 -23.63 -44.54
CA ASP A 477 -11.39 -23.55 -45.23
C ASP A 477 -10.37 -24.50 -44.57
N VAL A 478 -10.65 -25.81 -44.63
CA VAL A 478 -9.95 -26.85 -43.85
C VAL A 478 -8.48 -27.00 -44.27
N GLU A 479 -8.17 -26.88 -45.56
CA GLU A 479 -6.80 -26.97 -46.07
C GLU A 479 -5.89 -25.86 -45.50
N ASP A 480 -6.38 -24.62 -45.48
CA ASP A 480 -5.64 -23.48 -44.93
C ASP A 480 -5.50 -23.62 -43.41
N ALA A 481 -6.55 -24.10 -42.74
CA ALA A 481 -6.48 -24.41 -41.31
C ALA A 481 -5.35 -25.39 -40.97
N ILE A 482 -5.23 -26.47 -41.74
CA ILE A 482 -4.14 -27.46 -41.59
C ILE A 482 -2.77 -26.80 -41.71
N ALA A 483 -2.57 -25.93 -42.70
CA ALA A 483 -1.31 -25.22 -42.89
C ALA A 483 -0.95 -24.34 -41.68
N TYR A 484 -1.93 -23.65 -41.09
CA TYR A 484 -1.71 -22.82 -39.90
C TYR A 484 -1.45 -23.64 -38.63
N TYR A 485 -2.14 -24.78 -38.42
CA TYR A 485 -1.80 -25.67 -37.32
C TYR A 485 -0.40 -26.27 -37.45
N GLN A 486 -0.02 -26.69 -38.66
CA GLN A 486 1.34 -27.15 -38.96
C GLN A 486 2.36 -26.05 -38.70
N LYS A 487 2.04 -24.79 -39.03
CA LYS A 487 2.91 -23.66 -38.71
C LYS A 487 3.08 -23.48 -37.19
N ALA A 488 2.00 -23.56 -36.42
CA ALA A 488 2.07 -23.53 -34.96
C ALA A 488 2.96 -24.66 -34.41
N LEU A 489 2.79 -25.88 -34.90
CA LEU A 489 3.60 -27.06 -34.50
C LEU A 489 5.06 -26.96 -34.96
N SER A 490 5.35 -26.31 -36.08
CA SER A 490 6.72 -26.07 -36.53
C SER A 490 7.48 -25.09 -35.62
N LEU A 491 6.76 -24.16 -35.00
CA LEU A 491 7.31 -23.20 -34.04
C LEU A 491 7.38 -23.80 -32.63
N GLN A 492 6.37 -24.60 -32.28
CA GLN A 492 6.28 -25.28 -30.99
C GLN A 492 5.71 -26.70 -31.17
N PRO A 493 6.59 -27.73 -31.27
CA PRO A 493 6.18 -29.10 -31.51
C PRO A 493 5.29 -29.73 -30.43
N ASP A 494 5.32 -29.21 -29.19
CA ASP A 494 4.52 -29.68 -28.05
C ASP A 494 3.24 -28.86 -27.83
N CYS A 495 2.80 -28.08 -28.83
CA CYS A 495 1.55 -27.33 -28.76
C CYS A 495 0.32 -28.26 -28.88
N VAL A 496 -0.13 -28.77 -27.74
CA VAL A 496 -1.26 -29.72 -27.61
C VAL A 496 -2.51 -29.26 -28.35
N GLU A 497 -2.89 -27.98 -28.24
CA GLU A 497 -4.09 -27.46 -28.90
C GLU A 497 -3.97 -27.49 -30.43
N ALA A 498 -2.81 -27.10 -30.98
CA ALA A 498 -2.57 -27.15 -32.41
C ALA A 498 -2.52 -28.60 -32.93
N GLU A 499 -1.96 -29.52 -32.15
CA GLU A 499 -1.92 -30.94 -32.49
C GLU A 499 -3.32 -31.55 -32.57
N VAL A 500 -4.15 -31.32 -31.55
CA VAL A 500 -5.53 -31.82 -31.50
C VAL A 500 -6.36 -31.19 -32.62
N ASN A 501 -6.22 -29.88 -32.85
CA ASN A 501 -6.95 -29.20 -33.91
C ASN A 501 -6.54 -29.66 -35.31
N LEU A 502 -5.25 -29.97 -35.52
CA LEU A 502 -4.78 -30.61 -36.74
C LEU A 502 -5.39 -32.01 -36.91
N ALA A 503 -5.42 -32.83 -35.85
CA ALA A 503 -6.02 -34.15 -35.88
C ALA A 503 -7.53 -34.10 -36.18
N ASN A 504 -8.24 -33.12 -35.61
CA ASN A 504 -9.65 -32.87 -35.89
C ASN A 504 -9.88 -32.53 -37.37
N ALA A 505 -9.06 -31.65 -37.94
CA ALA A 505 -9.13 -31.31 -39.36
C ALA A 505 -8.82 -32.52 -40.26
N LEU A 506 -7.81 -33.33 -39.92
CA LEU A 506 -7.46 -34.54 -40.66
C LEU A 506 -8.57 -35.61 -40.57
N TYR A 507 -9.22 -35.74 -39.41
CA TYR A 507 -10.34 -36.65 -39.22
C TYR A 507 -11.55 -36.23 -40.06
N ALA A 508 -11.88 -34.94 -40.09
CA ALA A 508 -12.94 -34.40 -40.94
C ALA A 508 -12.70 -34.68 -42.44
N GLN A 509 -11.43 -34.76 -42.86
CA GLN A 509 -11.04 -35.15 -44.23
C GLN A 509 -10.91 -36.66 -44.45
N GLY A 510 -11.13 -37.50 -43.43
CA GLY A 510 -10.92 -38.95 -43.51
C GLY A 510 -9.45 -39.38 -43.62
N LYS A 511 -8.50 -38.49 -43.30
CA LYS A 511 -7.04 -38.71 -43.40
C LYS A 511 -6.39 -39.12 -42.08
N LEU A 512 -7.13 -39.09 -40.96
CA LEU A 512 -6.63 -39.54 -39.66
C LEU A 512 -6.70 -41.08 -39.56
N SER A 513 -5.54 -41.72 -39.38
CA SER A 513 -5.44 -43.18 -39.24
C SER A 513 -6.26 -43.70 -38.05
N PRO A 514 -6.99 -44.83 -38.19
CA PRO A 514 -7.79 -45.41 -37.11
C PRO A 514 -7.06 -45.58 -35.78
N ASP A 515 -5.79 -46.02 -35.81
CA ASP A 515 -4.97 -46.26 -34.62
C ASP A 515 -4.71 -45.00 -33.77
N LYS A 516 -4.89 -43.80 -34.35
CA LYS A 516 -4.72 -42.52 -33.67
C LYS A 516 -6.04 -41.92 -33.15
N GLN A 517 -7.18 -42.43 -33.59
CA GLN A 517 -8.49 -41.82 -33.28
C GLN A 517 -8.79 -41.87 -31.77
N ALA A 518 -8.53 -43.00 -31.11
CA ALA A 518 -8.75 -43.14 -29.66
C ALA A 518 -7.89 -42.15 -28.84
N HIS A 519 -6.64 -41.92 -29.27
CA HIS A 519 -5.74 -40.97 -28.61
C HIS A 519 -6.28 -39.53 -28.70
N TYR A 520 -6.63 -39.07 -29.91
CA TYR A 520 -7.17 -37.72 -30.09
C TYR A 520 -8.60 -37.57 -29.55
N ALA A 521 -9.39 -38.65 -29.47
CA ALA A 521 -10.67 -38.63 -28.79
C ALA A 521 -10.50 -38.27 -27.30
N ALA A 522 -9.55 -38.90 -26.61
CA ALA A 522 -9.24 -38.58 -25.21
C ALA A 522 -8.74 -37.14 -25.04
N MET A 523 -7.82 -36.69 -25.89
CA MET A 523 -7.29 -35.33 -25.83
C MET A 523 -8.37 -34.26 -26.09
N ASN A 524 -9.28 -34.50 -27.04
CA ASN A 524 -10.43 -33.63 -27.26
C ASN A 524 -11.31 -33.54 -26.00
N ASN A 525 -11.58 -34.65 -25.32
CA ASN A 525 -12.32 -34.63 -24.06
C ASN A 525 -11.61 -33.77 -22.99
N ASP A 526 -10.29 -33.87 -22.88
CA ASP A 526 -9.51 -33.10 -21.90
C ASP A 526 -9.48 -31.60 -22.23
N LEU A 527 -9.34 -31.23 -23.51
CA LEU A 527 -9.44 -29.83 -23.95
C LEU A 527 -10.85 -29.27 -23.75
N GLY A 528 -11.90 -30.07 -24.02
CA GLY A 528 -13.27 -29.70 -23.72
C GLY A 528 -13.48 -29.40 -22.24
N PHE A 529 -12.89 -30.21 -21.36
CA PHE A 529 -12.94 -30.00 -19.92
C PHE A 529 -12.24 -28.71 -19.48
N LYS A 530 -11.08 -28.40 -20.06
CA LYS A 530 -10.37 -27.13 -19.82
C LYS A 530 -11.19 -25.92 -20.31
N CYS A 531 -11.77 -25.98 -21.50
CA CYS A 531 -12.61 -24.91 -22.04
C CYS A 531 -13.84 -24.66 -21.16
N LYS A 532 -14.47 -25.75 -20.67
CA LYS A 532 -15.58 -25.66 -19.72
C LYS A 532 -15.17 -24.92 -18.45
N GLN A 533 -14.03 -25.26 -17.85
CA GLN A 533 -13.54 -24.57 -16.65
C GLN A 533 -13.25 -23.08 -16.90
N ALA A 534 -12.85 -22.74 -18.12
CA ALA A 534 -12.64 -21.35 -18.54
C ALA A 534 -13.94 -20.59 -18.89
N GLY A 535 -15.11 -21.25 -18.82
CA GLY A 535 -16.41 -20.66 -19.18
C GLY A 535 -16.70 -20.60 -20.68
N ASP A 536 -15.83 -21.16 -21.53
CA ASP A 536 -16.06 -21.24 -22.98
C ASP A 536 -16.84 -22.52 -23.32
N PHE A 537 -18.14 -22.49 -23.01
CA PHE A 537 -19.03 -23.63 -23.20
C PHE A 537 -19.18 -24.02 -24.68
N LYS A 538 -19.18 -23.05 -25.60
CA LYS A 538 -19.34 -23.30 -27.03
C LYS A 538 -18.16 -24.11 -27.57
N THR A 539 -16.94 -23.71 -27.25
CA THR A 539 -15.73 -24.45 -27.65
C THR A 539 -15.62 -25.79 -26.92
N ALA A 540 -16.02 -25.85 -25.64
CA ALA A 540 -16.06 -27.10 -24.88
C ALA A 540 -16.96 -28.15 -25.54
N ILE A 541 -18.19 -27.75 -25.92
CA ILE A 541 -19.15 -28.61 -26.62
C ILE A 541 -18.58 -29.11 -27.96
N ALA A 542 -17.93 -28.24 -28.72
CA ALA A 542 -17.31 -28.63 -29.99
C ALA A 542 -16.24 -29.72 -29.79
N TYR A 543 -15.37 -29.57 -28.78
CA TYR A 543 -14.36 -30.58 -28.45
C TYR A 543 -14.99 -31.91 -27.99
N TYR A 544 -16.03 -31.89 -27.17
CA TYR A 544 -16.72 -33.14 -26.78
C TYR A 544 -17.37 -33.85 -27.96
N HIS A 545 -17.95 -33.10 -28.91
CA HIS A 545 -18.49 -33.71 -30.13
C HIS A 545 -17.41 -34.34 -31.01
N GLN A 546 -16.24 -33.70 -31.14
CA GLN A 546 -15.10 -34.31 -31.85
C GLN A 546 -14.63 -35.59 -31.17
N SER A 547 -14.55 -35.57 -29.84
CA SER A 547 -14.21 -36.73 -29.01
C SER A 547 -15.15 -37.91 -29.26
N ILE A 548 -16.47 -37.68 -29.22
CA ILE A 548 -17.50 -38.71 -29.45
C ILE A 548 -17.50 -39.20 -30.91
N SER A 549 -17.22 -38.32 -31.87
CA SER A 549 -17.17 -38.71 -33.28
C SER A 549 -16.01 -39.68 -33.54
N MET A 550 -14.83 -39.41 -32.97
CA MET A 550 -13.65 -40.27 -33.07
C MET A 550 -13.78 -41.57 -32.26
N GLN A 551 -14.47 -41.53 -31.12
CA GLN A 551 -14.68 -42.69 -30.26
C GLN A 551 -16.09 -42.68 -29.63
N PRO A 552 -17.10 -43.28 -30.31
CA PRO A 552 -18.50 -43.21 -29.89
C PRO A 552 -18.81 -43.80 -28.51
N ASP A 553 -18.00 -44.75 -28.03
CA ASP A 553 -18.16 -45.45 -26.76
C ASP A 553 -17.42 -44.78 -25.58
N LEU A 554 -16.76 -43.63 -25.79
CA LEU A 554 -16.03 -42.91 -24.75
C LEU A 554 -16.98 -42.25 -23.73
N ALA A 555 -17.29 -42.98 -22.65
CA ALA A 555 -18.27 -42.57 -21.64
C ALA A 555 -17.97 -41.21 -20.98
N SER A 556 -16.70 -40.86 -20.77
CA SER A 556 -16.29 -39.58 -20.18
C SER A 556 -16.71 -38.38 -21.04
N ALA A 557 -16.59 -38.48 -22.36
CA ALA A 557 -16.97 -37.41 -23.29
C ALA A 557 -18.49 -37.17 -23.29
N HIS A 558 -19.29 -38.24 -23.29
CA HIS A 558 -20.76 -38.13 -23.15
C HIS A 558 -21.17 -37.51 -21.82
N TYR A 559 -20.53 -37.93 -20.73
CA TYR A 559 -20.78 -37.37 -19.40
C TYR A 559 -20.46 -35.88 -19.33
N ASN A 560 -19.29 -35.47 -19.82
CA ASN A 560 -18.85 -34.09 -19.82
C ASN A 560 -19.70 -33.19 -20.74
N LEU A 561 -20.10 -33.69 -21.91
CA LEU A 561 -21.02 -33.01 -22.82
C LEU A 561 -22.38 -32.75 -22.15
N LYS A 562 -22.92 -33.76 -21.47
CA LYS A 562 -24.19 -33.61 -20.75
C LYS A 562 -24.10 -32.53 -19.66
N LEU A 563 -23.00 -32.51 -18.89
CA LEU A 563 -22.81 -31.51 -17.85
C LEU A 563 -22.75 -30.08 -18.40
N VAL A 564 -21.96 -29.85 -19.46
CA VAL A 564 -21.82 -28.49 -20.02
C VAL A 564 -23.13 -27.97 -20.61
N LEU A 565 -23.93 -28.83 -21.25
CA LEU A 565 -25.25 -28.44 -21.78
C LEU A 565 -26.24 -28.09 -20.66
N GLN A 566 -26.18 -28.78 -19.52
CA GLN A 566 -27.00 -28.47 -18.34
C GLN A 566 -26.62 -27.12 -17.73
N GLU A 567 -25.32 -26.85 -17.57
CA GLU A 567 -24.80 -25.58 -17.04
C GLU A 567 -25.11 -24.40 -17.96
N GLN A 568 -24.99 -24.59 -19.29
CA GLN A 568 -25.36 -23.56 -20.27
C GLN A 568 -26.84 -23.17 -20.18
N SER A 569 -27.72 -24.17 -20.08
CA SER A 569 -29.18 -23.95 -19.94
C SER A 569 -29.53 -23.19 -18.64
N GLN A 570 -28.81 -23.45 -17.55
CA GLN A 570 -28.99 -22.75 -16.28
C GLN A 570 -28.50 -21.30 -16.35
N ASN A 571 -27.42 -21.01 -17.08
CA ASN A 571 -26.92 -19.66 -17.28
C ASN A 571 -27.82 -18.81 -18.19
N GLU A 572 -28.39 -19.41 -19.25
CA GLU A 572 -29.37 -18.73 -20.12
C GLU A 572 -30.67 -18.39 -19.37
N THR A 573 -31.12 -19.28 -18.48
CA THR A 573 -32.29 -19.03 -17.61
C THR A 573 -32.01 -18.04 -16.48
N ALA A 574 -30.77 -17.96 -15.97
CA ALA A 574 -30.35 -16.94 -15.00
C ALA A 574 -30.20 -15.56 -15.65
N SER A 575 -29.68 -15.47 -16.87
CA SER A 575 -29.52 -14.23 -17.64
C SER A 575 -30.86 -13.61 -18.08
N THR A 576 -31.89 -14.44 -18.29
CA THR A 576 -33.26 -13.99 -18.60
C THR A 576 -34.07 -13.57 -17.36
N ARG A 577 -33.67 -13.98 -16.14
CA ARG A 577 -34.23 -13.48 -14.87
C ARG A 577 -33.61 -12.12 -14.49
N ASN A 578 -34.08 -11.08 -15.15
CA ASN A 578 -33.87 -9.69 -14.74
C ASN A 578 -34.67 -9.43 -13.43
N PRO A 579 -34.08 -8.97 -12.31
CA PRO A 579 -34.84 -8.55 -11.13
C PRO A 579 -35.45 -7.16 -11.38
N LYS A 580 -36.44 -7.08 -12.26
CA LYS A 580 -37.29 -5.91 -12.47
C LYS A 580 -38.75 -6.32 -12.59
N THR A 581 -39.29 -6.91 -11.53
CA THR A 581 -40.71 -6.78 -11.17
C THR A 581 -40.94 -7.38 -9.78
N LEU A 582 -40.86 -6.54 -8.76
CA LEU A 582 -41.64 -6.67 -7.52
C LEU A 582 -42.03 -5.23 -7.11
N ILE A 583 -42.85 -4.63 -7.97
CA ILE A 583 -43.71 -3.51 -7.59
C ILE A 583 -45.15 -4.05 -7.68
N ARG A 584 -45.84 -3.97 -6.54
CA ARG A 584 -47.29 -4.18 -6.29
C ARG A 584 -47.82 -5.61 -6.28
N ALA A 585 -48.17 -6.09 -5.08
CA ALA A 585 -49.51 -5.89 -4.53
C ALA A 585 -49.39 -5.57 -3.03
#